data_AF-X1PFR3-F1
#
_entry.id   AF-X1PFR3-F1
#
_cell.length_a   1.000
_cell.length_b   1.000
_cell.length_c   1.000
_cell.angle_alpha   90.00
_cell.angle_beta   90.00
_cell.angle_gamma   90.00
#
_symmetry.space_group_name_H-M   'P 1'
#
loop_
_entity.id
_entity.type
_entity.pdbx_description
1 polymer ?
#
loop_
_entity_poly.entity_id
_entity_poly.type
_entity_poly.pdbx_seq_one_letter_code
_entity_poly.pdbx_strand_id
1 'polypeptide(L)' 'MFLPFILTAQTPPDEFLGHRVGADRKLADYNQIQAYFQKLDKESGKIKVLTIGQSTLNKPIIMAVITSE' A
#
# COMPACT_ATOMS: atom_id res chain seq x y z
N MET A 1 7.77 11.10 33.89
CA MET A 1 8.02 11.61 32.53
C MET A 1 7.28 10.69 31.57
N PHE A 2 6.09 11.08 31.11
CA PHE A 2 5.29 10.28 30.17
C PHE A 2 5.77 10.60 28.75
N LEU A 3 6.41 9.64 28.07
CA LEU A 3 6.61 9.75 26.63
C LEU A 3 5.24 9.54 25.96
N PRO A 4 4.77 10.46 25.10
CA PRO A 4 3.58 10.20 24.31
C PRO A 4 3.89 9.06 23.34
N PHE A 5 3.07 8.02 23.35
CA PHE A 5 3.10 6.99 22.34
C PHE A 5 2.50 7.58 21.06
N ILE A 6 3.34 8.02 20.13
CA ILE A 6 2.86 8.44 18.81
C ILE A 6 2.45 7.16 18.08
N LEU A 7 1.14 6.93 17.92
CA LEU A 7 0.65 5.94 16.98
C LEU A 7 1.02 6.41 15.58
N THR A 8 2.06 5.84 14.98
CA THR A 8 2.29 5.94 13.54
C THR A 8 1.18 5.16 12.83
N ALA A 9 0.14 5.87 12.41
CA ALA A 9 -0.86 5.32 11.51
C ALA A 9 -0.26 5.14 10.11
N GLN A 10 -0.70 4.11 9.40
CA GLN A 10 -0.35 3.91 7.99
C GLN A 10 -0.91 5.06 7.14
N THR A 11 -0.22 5.39 6.05
CA THR A 11 -0.73 6.40 5.11
C THR A 11 -2.08 5.96 4.55
N PRO A 12 -3.14 6.79 4.65
CA PRO A 12 -4.42 6.47 4.04
C PRO A 12 -4.34 6.53 2.51
N PRO A 13 -5.12 5.70 1.79
CA PRO A 13 -5.03 5.59 0.34
C PRO A 13 -5.44 6.89 -0.37
N ASP A 14 -6.42 7.61 0.18
CA ASP A 14 -6.90 8.86 -0.40
C ASP A 14 -5.84 9.98 -0.37
N GLU A 15 -4.98 9.98 0.66
CA GLU A 15 -3.85 10.91 0.79
C GLU A 15 -2.73 10.53 -0.18
N PHE A 16 -2.44 9.23 -0.33
CA PHE A 16 -1.45 8.76 -1.30
C PHE A 16 -1.86 9.02 -2.75
N LEU A 17 -3.14 8.78 -3.08
CA LEU A 17 -3.67 8.93 -4.44
C LEU A 17 -4.06 10.39 -4.77
N GLY A 18 -4.19 11.26 -3.76
CA GLY A 18 -4.67 12.64 -3.94
C GLY A 18 -6.16 12.73 -4.32
N HIS A 19 -6.88 11.61 -4.24
CA HIS A 19 -8.31 11.55 -4.47
C HIS A 19 -8.91 10.35 -3.75
N ARG A 20 -10.22 10.42 -3.47
CA ARG A 20 -10.94 9.32 -2.87
C ARG A 20 -10.90 8.07 -3.74
N VAL A 21 -10.63 6.91 -3.13
CA VAL A 21 -10.76 5.60 -3.81
C VAL A 21 -12.21 5.40 -4.25
N GLY A 22 -12.41 5.02 -5.51
CA GLY A 22 -13.74 4.82 -6.09
C GLY A 22 -14.50 6.12 -6.42
N ALA A 23 -13.83 7.28 -6.40
CA ALA A 23 -14.43 8.51 -6.90
C ALA A 23 -14.76 8.41 -8.41
N ASP A 24 -15.83 9.08 -8.83
CA ASP A 24 -16.29 9.04 -10.22
C ASP A 24 -15.17 9.46 -11.18
N ARG A 25 -14.95 8.63 -12.21
CA ARG A 25 -13.92 8.80 -13.24
C ARG A 25 -12.47 8.87 -12.70
N LYS A 26 -12.21 8.39 -11.48
CA LYS A 26 -10.85 8.32 -10.90
C LYS A 26 -10.49 6.88 -10.55
N LEU A 27 -9.52 6.32 -11.27
CA LEU A 27 -8.97 4.99 -11.01
C LEU A 27 -7.47 5.11 -10.82
N ALA A 28 -6.97 4.44 -9.78
CA ALA A 28 -5.54 4.26 -9.61
C ALA A 28 -5.04 3.28 -10.67
N ASP A 29 -3.94 3.62 -11.34
CA ASP A 29 -3.25 2.69 -12.23
C ASP A 29 -2.48 1.63 -11.43
N TYR A 30 -2.04 0.58 -12.13
CA TYR A 30 -1.33 -0.53 -11.50
C TYR A 30 -0.04 -0.11 -10.79
N ASN A 31 0.70 0.86 -11.34
CA ASN A 31 1.94 1.33 -10.74
C ASN A 31 1.66 2.08 -9.44
N GLN A 32 0.58 2.87 -9.40
CA GLN A 32 0.12 3.54 -8.18
C GLN A 32 -0.29 2.54 -7.11
N ILE A 33 -1.02 1.47 -7.49
CA ILE A 33 -1.40 0.39 -6.58
C ILE A 33 -0.14 -0.30 -6.03
N GLN A 34 0.79 -0.67 -6.90
CA GLN A 34 2.04 -1.29 -6.48
C GLN A 34 2.85 -0.40 -5.52
N ALA A 35 3.02 0.87 -5.87
CA ALA A 35 3.76 1.83 -5.06
C ALA A 35 3.10 2.04 -3.68
N TYR A 36 1.78 2.07 -3.63
CA TYR A 36 1.04 2.19 -2.37
C TYR A 36 1.28 0.97 -1.47
N PHE A 37 1.16 -0.25 -1.98
CA PHE A 37 1.43 -1.45 -1.18
C PHE A 37 2.89 -1.55 -0.74
N GLN A 38 3.85 -1.15 -1.59
CA GLN A 38 5.27 -1.08 -1.19
C GLN A 38 5.53 -0.02 -0.13
N LYS A 39 4.74 1.06 -0.09
CA LYS A 39 4.79 2.05 0.99
C LYS A 39 4.24 1.45 2.29
N LEU A 40 3.10 0.77 2.23
CA LEU A 40 2.49 0.11 3.38
C LEU A 40 3.38 -0.98 3.98
N ASP A 41 4.09 -1.75 3.15
CA ASP A 41 5.11 -2.74 3.55
C ASP A 41 6.22 -2.13 4.43
N LYS A 42 6.60 -0.88 4.15
CA LYS A 42 7.62 -0.14 4.91
C LYS A 42 7.07 0.49 6.18
N GLU A 43 5.80 0.89 6.16
CA GLU A 43 5.14 1.59 7.27
C GLU A 43 4.54 0.63 8.31
N SER A 44 4.24 -0.62 7.91
CA SER A 44 3.57 -1.60 8.75
C SER A 44 4.38 -2.89 8.86
N GLY A 45 4.78 -3.25 10.08
CA GLY A 45 5.37 -4.57 10.35
C GLY A 45 4.40 -5.75 10.17
N LYS A 46 3.12 -5.50 9.87
CA LYS A 46 2.07 -6.51 9.66
C LYS A 46 1.77 -6.78 8.18
N ILE A 47 2.42 -6.05 7.27
CA ILE A 47 2.23 -6.17 5.83
C ILE A 47 3.55 -6.64 5.24
N LYS A 48 3.50 -7.66 4.38
CA LYS A 48 4.63 -8.10 3.57
C LYS A 48 4.27 -8.12 2.09
N VAL A 49 5.00 -7.38 1.26
CA VAL A 49 4.78 -7.37 -0.19
C VAL A 49 5.85 -8.19 -0.90
N LEU A 50 5.41 -9.19 -1.65
CA LEU A 50 6.27 -10.11 -2.41
C LEU A 50 5.99 -9.97 -3.90
N THR A 51 7.02 -10.08 -4.74
CA THR A 51 6.84 -10.22 -6.19
C THR A 51 6.78 -11.71 -6.53
N ILE A 52 5.67 -12.18 -7.09
CA ILE A 52 5.43 -13.60 -7.38
C ILE A 52 5.72 -13.97 -8.84
N GLY A 53 6.07 -13.00 -9.68
CA GLY A 53 6.43 -13.22 -11.07
C GLY A 53 6.24 -11.98 -11.92
N GLN A 54 6.26 -12.18 -13.24
CA GLN A 54 5.97 -11.15 -14.24
C GLN A 54 4.70 -11.51 -15.01
N SER A 55 3.93 -10.50 -15.38
CA SER A 55 2.77 -10.64 -16.26
C SER A 55 3.18 -10.83 -17.72
N THR A 56 2.21 -11.09 -18.58
CA THR A 56 2.41 -11.18 -20.04
C THR A 56 2.92 -9.89 -20.67
N LEU A 57 2.79 -8.76 -19.96
CA LEU A 57 3.31 -7.45 -20.36
C LEU A 57 4.63 -7.10 -19.67
N ASN A 58 5.35 -8.10 -19.11
CA ASN A 58 6.57 -7.91 -18.33
C ASN A 58 6.42 -6.93 -17.14
N LYS A 59 5.22 -6.88 -16.54
CA LYS A 59 4.98 -6.11 -15.31
C LYS A 59 5.06 -7.02 -14.09
N PRO A 60 5.71 -6.60 -12.99
CA PRO A 60 5.77 -7.41 -11.77
C PRO A 60 4.35 -7.67 -11.24
N ILE A 61 4.06 -8.91 -10.86
CA ILE A 61 2.83 -9.28 -10.15
C ILE A 61 3.18 -9.34 -8.66
N ILE A 62 2.48 -8.54 -7.86
CA ILE A 62 2.68 -8.48 -6.41
C ILE A 62 1.64 -9.31 -5.64
N MET A 63 2.06 -9.84 -4.50
CA MET A 63 1.24 -10.47 -3.47
C MET A 63 1.46 -9.74 -2.15
N ALA A 64 0.40 -9.15 -1.59
CA ALA A 64 0.43 -8.53 -0.28
C ALA A 64 -0.09 -9.53 0.77
N VAL A 65 0.75 -9.89 1.72
CA VAL A 65 0.40 -10.72 2.88
C VAL A 65 0.10 -9.78 4.04
N ILE A 66 -1.10 -9.87 4.60
CA ILE A 66 -1.56 -9.00 5.69
C ILE A 66 -1.93 -9.87 6.88
N THR A 67 -1.32 -9.62 8.03
CA THR A 67 -1.58 -10.35 9.27
C THR A 67 -2.23 -9.45 10.32
N SER A 68 -3.01 -10.04 11.22
CA SER A 68 -3.66 -9.31 12.32
C SER A 68 -3.00 -9.58 13.68
N GLU A 69 -2.35 -10.73 13.83
CA GLU A 69 -1.64 -11.16 15.05
C GLU A 69 -0.31 -10.44 15.22
#